data_AF-A0A1H9VKS8-F1
#
_entry.id   AF-A0A1H9VKS8-F1
#
_cell.length_a   1.000
_cell.length_b   1.000
_cell.length_c   1.000
_cell.angle_alpha   90.00
_cell.angle_beta   90.00
_cell.angle_gamma   90.00
#
_symmetry.space_group_name_H-M   'P 1'
#
loop_
_entity.id
_entity.type
_entity.pdbx_description
1 polymer ?
#
loop_
_entity_poly.entity_id
_entity_poly.type
_entity_poly.pdbx_seq_one_letter_code
_entity_poly.pdbx_strand_id
1 'polypeptide(L)'
;MADECARLGALAEADAQVAQAPEAAMDAVTTSMQGAMSKQALATMWEDVDLGLKLDDGLRDLLVSEGAWIVDQGVINAEAPTAQSLADHFSGDVLSEVAPDAVRLTK
;
A
#
# COMPACT_ATOMS: atom_id res chain seq x y z
N MET A 1 7.45 0.84 19.78
CA MET A 1 7.30 2.24 19.32
C MET A 1 8.49 2.70 18.51
N ALA A 2 9.69 2.94 19.08
CA ALA A 2 10.85 3.43 18.32
C ALA A 2 11.22 2.56 17.09
N ASP A 3 11.21 1.24 17.23
CA ASP A 3 11.50 0.33 16.11
C ASP A 3 10.43 0.36 15.00
N GLU A 4 9.20 0.73 15.34
CA GLU A 4 8.09 0.79 14.38
C GLU A 4 8.12 2.08 13.58
N CYS A 5 8.37 3.22 14.23
CA CYS A 5 8.63 4.49 13.54
C CYS A 5 9.87 4.36 12.64
N ALA A 6 10.93 3.67 13.09
CA ALA A 6 12.12 3.44 12.27
C ALA A 6 11.81 2.64 11.00
N ARG A 7 11.02 1.55 11.11
CA ARG A 7 10.62 0.74 9.95
C ARG A 7 9.72 1.51 8.99
N LEU A 8 8.67 2.17 9.49
CA LEU A 8 7.75 2.93 8.65
C LEU A 8 8.43 4.15 8.02
N GLY A 9 9.35 4.80 8.74
CA GLY A 9 10.16 5.89 8.22
C GLY A 9 11.08 5.42 7.08
N ALA A 10 11.70 4.24 7.22
CA ALA A 10 12.50 3.66 6.14
C ALA A 10 11.67 3.32 4.90
N LEU A 11 10.41 2.89 5.06
CA LEU A 11 9.49 2.69 3.94
C LEU A 11 9.14 4.01 3.25
N ALA A 12 8.83 5.06 4.02
CA ALA A 12 8.55 6.39 3.46
C ALA A 12 9.76 6.97 2.70
N GLU A 13 10.98 6.73 3.21
CA GLU A 13 12.20 7.11 2.49
C GLU A 13 12.37 6.31 1.20
N ALA A 14 12.09 5.00 1.22
CA ALA A 14 12.16 4.15 0.03
C ALA A 14 11.18 4.63 -1.06
N ASP A 15 9.97 5.03 -0.70
CA ASP A 15 9.01 5.60 -1.66
C ASP A 15 9.54 6.88 -2.31
N ALA A 16 10.14 7.76 -1.51
CA ALA A 16 10.74 8.98 -2.03
C ALA A 16 11.91 8.68 -2.99
N GLN A 17 12.69 7.64 -2.72
CA GLN A 17 13.76 7.17 -3.61
C GLN A 17 13.20 6.58 -4.90
N VAL A 18 12.12 5.80 -4.84
CA VAL A 18 11.43 5.27 -6.03
C VAL A 18 10.92 6.40 -6.92
N ALA A 19 10.32 7.43 -6.33
CA ALA A 19 9.82 8.59 -7.07
C ALA A 19 10.95 9.42 -7.71
N GLN A 20 12.10 9.55 -7.03
CA GLN A 20 13.26 10.30 -7.54
C GLN A 20 14.06 9.55 -8.61
N ALA A 21 14.03 8.21 -8.59
CA ALA A 21 14.82 7.37 -9.48
C ALA A 21 14.03 6.15 -9.97
N PRO A 22 12.95 6.35 -10.76
CA PRO A 22 12.07 5.26 -11.20
C PRO A 22 12.80 4.19 -12.03
N GLU A 23 13.80 4.59 -12.83
CA GLU A 23 14.62 3.61 -13.59
C GLU A 23 15.45 2.70 -12.68
N ALA A 24 16.05 3.26 -11.63
CA ALA A 24 16.83 2.49 -10.66
C ALA A 24 15.92 1.56 -9.84
N ALA A 25 14.71 2.02 -9.51
CA ALA A 25 13.69 1.18 -8.87
C ALA A 25 13.24 0.03 -9.78
N MET A 26 13.00 0.30 -11.07
CA MET A 26 12.69 -0.74 -12.06
C MET A 26 13.82 -1.75 -12.22
N ASP A 27 15.08 -1.32 -12.17
CA ASP A 27 16.23 -2.23 -12.21
C ASP A 27 16.31 -3.13 -10.98
N ALA A 28 16.01 -2.59 -9.79
CA ALA A 28 15.91 -3.37 -8.57
C ALA A 28 14.79 -4.41 -8.64
N VAL A 29 13.61 -4.03 -9.13
CA VAL A 29 12.47 -4.95 -9.33
C VAL A 29 12.78 -6.01 -10.38
N THR A 30 13.35 -5.64 -11.53
CA THR A 30 13.73 -6.60 -12.57
C THR A 30 14.73 -7.63 -12.04
N THR A 31 15.67 -7.18 -11.20
CA THR A 31 16.64 -8.06 -10.52
C THR A 31 15.94 -9.02 -9.55
N SER A 32 15.01 -8.53 -8.72
CA SER A 32 14.29 -9.36 -7.74
C SER A 32 13.37 -10.38 -8.41
N MET A 33 12.81 -10.03 -9.57
CA MET A 33 11.97 -10.89 -10.38
C MET A 33 12.73 -12.00 -11.13
N GLN A 34 14.07 -12.02 -11.09
CA GLN A 34 14.91 -13.07 -11.68
C GLN A 34 14.58 -13.37 -13.16
N GLY A 35 14.20 -12.34 -13.92
CA GLY A 35 13.85 -12.47 -15.35
C GLY A 35 12.42 -12.91 -15.64
N ALA A 36 11.53 -12.99 -14.64
CA ALA A 36 10.11 -13.30 -14.84
C ALA A 36 9.37 -12.25 -15.69
N MET A 37 9.87 -11.02 -15.76
CA MET A 37 9.34 -9.94 -16.57
C MET A 37 10.49 -9.18 -17.24
N SER A 38 10.28 -8.75 -18.50
CA SER A 38 11.24 -7.89 -19.18
C SER A 38 11.17 -6.46 -18.62
N LYS A 39 12.30 -5.74 -18.63
CA LYS A 39 12.33 -4.33 -18.23
C LYS A 39 11.35 -3.46 -19.03
N GLN A 40 11.13 -3.81 -20.31
CA GLN A 40 10.16 -3.10 -21.15
C GLN A 40 8.72 -3.32 -20.68
N ALA A 41 8.33 -4.56 -20.35
CA ALA A 41 7.00 -4.85 -19.83
C ALA A 41 6.79 -4.19 -18.47
N LEU A 42 7.83 -4.22 -17.62
CA LEU A 42 7.80 -3.54 -16.32
C LEU A 42 7.62 -2.02 -16.50
N ALA A 43 8.34 -1.40 -17.43
CA ALA A 43 8.22 0.03 -17.70
C ALA A 43 6.80 0.43 -18.13
N THR A 44 6.16 -0.36 -18.99
CA THR A 44 4.76 -0.13 -19.37
C THR A 44 3.82 -0.24 -18.18
N MET A 45 3.98 -1.27 -17.33
CA MET A 45 3.14 -1.39 -16.13
C MET A 45 3.39 -0.24 -15.15
N TRP A 46 4.63 0.25 -15.03
CA TRP A 46 5.01 1.29 -14.09
C TRP A 46 4.29 2.62 -14.34
N GLU A 47 3.92 2.92 -15.59
CA GLU A 47 3.18 4.14 -15.95
C GLU A 47 1.78 4.19 -15.33
N ASP A 48 1.17 3.02 -15.09
CA ASP A 48 -0.20 2.89 -14.59
C ASP A 48 -0.28 2.64 -13.09
N VAL A 49 0.86 2.48 -12.40
CA VAL A 49 0.89 2.17 -10.96
C VAL A 49 1.06 3.44 -10.14
N ASP A 50 0.08 3.68 -9.27
CA ASP A 50 0.18 4.66 -8.19
C ASP A 50 1.02 4.08 -7.04
N LEU A 51 2.30 4.48 -6.96
CA LEU A 51 3.25 4.02 -5.95
C LEU A 51 3.35 5.00 -4.79
N GLY A 52 3.42 4.44 -3.58
CA GLY A 52 3.71 5.18 -2.35
C GLY A 52 2.78 4.80 -1.20
N LEU A 53 3.26 5.00 0.02
CA LEU A 53 2.49 4.82 1.24
C LEU A 53 1.27 5.75 1.26
N LYS A 54 0.10 5.14 1.39
CA LYS A 54 -1.18 5.83 1.61
C LYS A 54 -2.01 5.04 2.61
N LEU A 55 -2.52 5.74 3.62
CA LEU A 55 -3.49 5.25 4.59
C LEU A 55 -4.63 6.26 4.64
N ASP A 56 -5.59 6.08 3.74
CA ASP A 56 -6.72 6.98 3.55
C ASP A 56 -8.07 6.25 3.57
N ASP A 57 -9.14 7.04 3.59
CA ASP A 57 -10.51 6.51 3.55
C ASP A 57 -10.80 5.71 2.27
N GLY A 58 -10.13 6.04 1.15
CA GLY A 58 -10.28 5.30 -0.09
C GLY A 58 -9.76 3.86 0.02
N LEU A 59 -8.64 3.65 0.71
CA LEU A 59 -8.15 2.32 1.06
C LEU A 59 -9.13 1.58 1.97
N ARG A 60 -9.70 2.26 2.98
CA ARG A 60 -10.70 1.66 3.87
C ARG A 60 -11.94 1.22 3.09
N ASP A 61 -12.45 2.08 2.22
CA ASP A 61 -13.64 1.80 1.39
C ASP A 61 -13.37 0.67 0.38
N LEU A 62 -12.17 0.63 -0.20
CA LEU A 62 -11.73 -0.47 -1.05
C LEU A 62 -11.77 -1.80 -0.29
N LEU A 63 -11.20 -1.86 0.92
CA LEU A 63 -11.22 -3.10 1.72
C LEU A 63 -12.64 -3.55 2.10
N VAL A 64 -13.55 -2.61 2.37
CA VAL A 64 -14.97 -2.94 2.59
C VAL A 64 -15.58 -3.56 1.34
N SER A 65 -15.37 -2.94 0.18
CA SER A 65 -15.89 -3.41 -1.11
C SER A 65 -15.34 -4.80 -1.47
N GLU A 66 -14.02 -4.97 -1.41
CA GLU A 66 -13.35 -6.24 -1.72
C GLU A 66 -13.76 -7.35 -0.73
N GLY A 67 -13.84 -7.03 0.56
CA GLY A 67 -14.28 -8.00 1.57
C GLY A 67 -15.72 -8.47 1.35
N ALA A 68 -16.64 -7.56 0.99
CA ALA A 68 -18.00 -7.93 0.64
C ALA A 68 -18.06 -8.81 -0.61
N TRP A 69 -17.27 -8.47 -1.65
CA TRP A 69 -17.18 -9.27 -2.86
C TRP A 69 -16.65 -10.70 -2.57
N ILE A 70 -15.58 -10.84 -1.78
CA ILE A 70 -15.00 -12.16 -1.42
C ILE A 70 -16.02 -13.05 -0.69
N VAL A 71 -16.80 -12.47 0.23
CA VAL A 71 -17.86 -13.20 0.95
C VAL A 71 -18.98 -13.62 -0.01
N ASP A 72 -19.39 -12.75 -0.93
CA ASP A 72 -20.40 -13.06 -1.95
C ASP A 72 -19.97 -14.19 -2.91
N GLN A 73 -18.67 -14.25 -3.24
CA GLN A 73 -18.12 -15.37 -4.03
C GLN A 73 -18.10 -16.71 -3.27
N GLY A 74 -18.40 -16.72 -1.97
CA GLY A 74 -18.40 -17.93 -1.14
C GLY A 74 -17.00 -18.50 -0.90
N VAL A 75 -15.93 -17.71 -1.14
CA VAL A 75 -14.53 -18.13 -0.92
C VAL A 75 -14.24 -18.23 0.58
N ILE A 76 -14.86 -17.37 1.39
CA ILE A 76 -14.70 -17.32 2.84
C ILE A 76 -16.08 -17.37 3.50
N ASN A 77 -16.23 -18.24 4.51
CA ASN A 77 -17.41 -18.25 5.37
C ASN A 77 -17.22 -17.25 6.53
N ALA A 78 -17.55 -15.99 6.30
CA ALA A 78 -17.45 -14.91 7.26
C ALA A 78 -18.53 -13.84 6.99
N GLU A 79 -18.73 -12.93 7.95
CA GLU A 79 -19.49 -11.71 7.71
C GLU A 79 -18.64 -10.71 6.91
N ALA A 80 -19.28 -9.98 5.99
CA ALA A 80 -18.59 -8.95 5.22
C ALA A 80 -18.11 -7.80 6.14
N PRO A 81 -16.88 -7.28 5.95
CA PRO A 81 -16.40 -6.16 6.74
C PRO A 81 -17.20 -4.90 6.44
N THR A 82 -17.29 -4.02 7.44
CA THR A 82 -17.84 -2.67 7.34
C THR A 82 -16.76 -1.64 7.68
N ALA A 83 -16.96 -0.38 7.31
CA ALA A 83 -16.05 0.68 7.72
C ALA A 83 -15.87 0.74 9.24
N GLN A 84 -16.95 0.50 9.99
CA GLN A 84 -16.92 0.45 11.45
C GLN A 84 -16.10 -0.74 11.98
N SER A 85 -16.27 -1.93 11.41
CA SER A 85 -15.49 -3.10 11.86
C SER A 85 -14.01 -3.00 11.51
N LEU A 86 -13.65 -2.19 10.51
CA LEU A 86 -12.25 -1.94 10.13
C LEU A 86 -11.61 -0.77 10.88
N ALA A 87 -12.40 0.13 11.47
CA ALA A 87 -11.88 1.34 12.12
C ALA A 87 -10.85 1.03 13.21
N ASP A 88 -11.08 -0.01 14.02
CA ASP A 88 -10.16 -0.43 15.08
C ASP A 88 -8.83 -1.02 14.57
N HIS A 89 -8.77 -1.37 13.28
CA HIS A 89 -7.59 -1.90 12.61
C HIS A 89 -6.87 -0.85 11.76
N PHE A 90 -7.45 0.36 11.64
CA PHE A 90 -6.94 1.48 10.86
C PHE A 90 -6.44 2.59 11.79
N SER A 91 -5.27 2.38 12.41
CA SER A 91 -4.57 3.46 13.13
C SER A 91 -3.51 4.09 12.24
N GLY A 92 -3.61 5.41 12.05
CA GLY A 92 -2.60 6.23 11.39
C GLY A 92 -1.57 6.82 12.34
N ASP A 93 -1.61 6.50 13.63
CA ASP A 93 -0.85 7.25 14.66
C ASP A 93 0.65 7.20 14.40
N VAL A 94 1.21 6.00 14.22
CA VAL A 94 2.66 5.82 14.00
C VAL A 94 3.09 6.32 12.63
N LEU A 95 2.28 6.08 11.59
CA LEU A 95 2.60 6.53 10.24
C LEU A 95 2.58 8.07 10.14
N SER A 96 1.68 8.73 10.88
CA SER A 96 1.59 10.19 10.92
C SER A 96 2.84 10.85 11.53
N GLU A 97 3.58 10.14 12.39
CA GLU A 97 4.83 10.67 12.97
C GLU A 97 5.97 10.76 11.95
N VAL A 98 5.99 9.86 10.95
CA VAL A 98 7.11 9.73 10.00
C VAL A 98 6.76 10.13 8.56
N ALA A 99 5.48 10.06 8.20
CA ALA A 99 4.96 10.41 6.88
C ALA A 99 3.53 11.00 7.00
N PRO A 100 3.36 12.21 7.54
CA PRO A 100 2.04 12.79 7.83
C PRO A 100 1.17 12.94 6.58
N ASP A 101 1.77 13.26 5.42
CA ASP A 101 1.03 13.43 4.17
C ASP A 101 0.47 12.11 3.61
N ALA A 102 0.94 10.96 4.11
CA ALA A 102 0.45 9.63 3.76
C ALA A 102 -0.84 9.25 4.49
N VAL A 103 -1.28 10.00 5.50
CA VAL A 103 -2.44 9.66 6.33
C VAL A 103 -3.60 10.63 6.10
N ARG A 104 -4.75 10.10 5.65
CA ARG A 104 -5.98 10.86 5.41
C ARG A 104 -7.20 10.05 5.84
N LEU A 105 -7.31 9.81 7.14
CA LEU A 105 -8.42 9.07 7.74
C LEU A 105 -9.44 10.04 8.35
N THR A 106 -10.72 9.86 8.02
CA THR A 106 -11.82 10.51 8.74
C THR A 106 -12.29 9.60 9.88
N LYS A 107 -12.54 10.23 11.04
CA LYS A 107 -13.10 9.57 12.23
C LYS A 107 -14.55 9.18 12.03
#